data_AF-A0A1E8PS49-F1
#
_entry.id   AF-A0A1E8PS49-F1
#
_cell.length_a   1.000
_cell.length_b   1.000
_cell.length_c   1.000
_cell.angle_alpha   90.00
_cell.angle_beta   90.00
_cell.angle_gamma   90.00
#
_symmetry.space_group_name_H-M   'P 1'
#
loop_
_entity.id
_entity.type
_entity.pdbx_description
1 polymer ?
#
loop_
_entity_poly.entity_id
_entity_poly.type
_entity_poly.pdbx_seq_one_letter_code
_entity_poly.pdbx_strand_id
1 'polypeptide(L)'
;MNRYPAWKYIIIVVALLLGALYTAPNYFGESPALQVTSGKSTVKVTGELMTQVEQILTKENVKSEGVTMDGAGNLASVRARFADPDTQFKAKLVLEKDLNPDATDPAYIVTVNLQANTPMWMQKLHALPMFLGLDLRGGVHFLMQVDAKAVLNKKVQGVQSAARSVLRDKNIRHAGIERVGDSVQINFRDAETRGKAKNVLSDQMSELAFADAGEGSDLKLNVSLKPAALKATIDEGVKQNISTLSKRVNELGVAEPLIQQQGPDRIVVQLPGVQDVARAKAIIGRTATLEVRLVDESIVPGTELSSAIPFNSELFTVGKGVPVVLAKDVILTGDYISSATASFDQNQQAAVSIDLNGDGGRKMREATRERVGKRMAIVLFEKGKPEVLSVATIQQELGSRFQITGMGGAENANELALLLRSGALSAPMTVIEERTIGPQLGAENIAKGFHSTLYGFIAIAVFMIAYYMLFGAFSVLALATNLLLLVGLLSMIQVTLTLPGIAAIALALGMAIDANVLINERIREELRAGNTPQAAISAGFDRAWATILDSNVTTLIVGLALLAFGSGPVRGFAVVHCLGILTSMFSSVFVSRGVVNLWYGRKKKLTTLSIGTVWVPGISK
;
A
#
# COMPACT_ATOMS: atom_id res chain seq x y z
N MET A 1 -48.20 -3.17 -24.15
CA MET A 1 -47.99 -4.34 -23.26
C MET A 1 -46.65 -4.16 -22.58
N ASN A 2 -46.58 -4.11 -21.25
CA ASN A 2 -45.33 -3.87 -20.53
C ASN A 2 -44.45 -5.14 -20.56
N ARG A 3 -43.90 -5.47 -21.74
CA ARG A 3 -43.00 -6.61 -21.93
C ARG A 3 -41.59 -6.15 -21.61
N TYR A 4 -41.05 -6.67 -20.52
CA TYR A 4 -39.64 -6.50 -20.20
C TYR A 4 -38.81 -7.46 -21.09
N PRO A 5 -37.88 -6.96 -21.92
CA PRO A 5 -37.12 -7.82 -22.84
C PRO A 5 -36.32 -8.91 -22.13
N ALA A 6 -36.19 -10.09 -22.75
CA ALA A 6 -35.47 -11.23 -22.18
C ALA A 6 -33.99 -10.91 -21.87
N TRP A 7 -33.33 -10.12 -22.71
CA TRP A 7 -31.94 -9.70 -22.49
C TRP A 7 -31.77 -8.92 -21.17
N LYS A 8 -32.79 -8.15 -20.75
CA LYS A 8 -32.74 -7.43 -19.47
C LYS A 8 -32.79 -8.39 -18.28
N TYR A 9 -33.58 -9.46 -18.36
CA TYR A 9 -33.60 -10.50 -17.33
C TYR A 9 -32.26 -11.24 -17.25
N ILE A 10 -31.62 -11.52 -18.40
CA ILE A 10 -30.29 -12.12 -18.44
C ILE A 10 -29.28 -11.23 -17.70
N ILE A 11 -29.30 -9.92 -17.94
CA ILE A 11 -28.41 -8.98 -17.22
C ILE A 11 -28.66 -9.02 -15.71
N ILE A 12 -29.92 -9.04 -15.25
CA ILE A 12 -30.23 -9.13 -13.82
C ILE A 12 -29.67 -10.43 -13.21
N VAL A 13 -29.87 -11.57 -13.88
CA VAL A 13 -29.40 -12.86 -13.39
C VAL A 13 -27.87 -12.90 -13.33
N VAL A 14 -27.19 -12.43 -14.37
CA VAL A 14 -25.71 -12.36 -14.40
C VAL A 14 -25.20 -11.46 -13.28
N ALA A 15 -25.80 -10.28 -13.09
CA ALA A 15 -25.42 -9.37 -12.01
C ALA A 15 -25.62 -10.00 -10.62
N LEU A 16 -26.72 -10.73 -10.39
CA LEU A 16 -26.97 -11.43 -9.14
C LEU A 16 -25.99 -12.57 -8.89
N LEU A 17 -25.65 -13.36 -9.93
CA LEU A 17 -24.67 -14.45 -9.82
C LEU A 17 -23.28 -13.91 -9.50
N LEU A 18 -22.84 -12.86 -10.19
CA LEU A 18 -21.56 -12.20 -9.91
C LEU A 18 -21.57 -11.58 -8.51
N GLY A 19 -22.63 -10.86 -8.14
CA GLY A 19 -22.77 -10.26 -6.82
C GLY A 19 -22.72 -11.32 -5.71
N ALA A 20 -23.40 -12.46 -5.88
CA ALA A 20 -23.35 -13.56 -4.93
C ALA A 20 -21.95 -14.21 -4.86
N LEU A 21 -21.31 -14.44 -6.02
CA LEU A 21 -19.96 -15.02 -6.09
C LEU A 21 -18.91 -14.16 -5.38
N TYR A 22 -18.91 -12.84 -5.61
CA TYR A 22 -17.96 -11.92 -5.00
C TYR A 22 -18.33 -11.51 -3.57
N THR A 23 -19.59 -11.67 -3.16
CA THR A 23 -20.01 -11.47 -1.76
C THR A 23 -19.67 -12.68 -0.89
N ALA A 24 -19.75 -13.89 -1.43
CA ALA A 24 -19.53 -15.14 -0.71
C ALA A 24 -18.22 -15.22 0.13
N PRO A 25 -17.04 -14.74 -0.34
CA PRO A 25 -15.81 -14.74 0.44
C PRO A 25 -15.95 -14.12 1.84
N ASN A 26 -16.80 -13.10 1.98
CA ASN A 26 -16.97 -12.35 3.22
C ASN A 26 -17.64 -13.17 4.34
N TYR A 27 -18.37 -14.24 3.99
CA TYR A 27 -19.05 -15.09 4.98
C TYR A 27 -18.16 -16.17 5.57
N PHE A 28 -17.00 -16.45 4.97
CA PHE A 28 -16.07 -17.46 5.49
C PHE A 28 -15.30 -16.95 6.74
N GLY A 29 -15.24 -15.63 6.94
CA GLY A 29 -14.53 -15.02 8.07
C GLY A 29 -13.01 -15.24 8.03
N GLU A 30 -12.35 -14.86 9.12
CA GLU A 30 -10.93 -15.08 9.35
C GLU A 30 -10.75 -15.92 10.62
N SER A 31 -9.86 -16.91 10.58
CA SER A 31 -9.44 -17.65 11.78
C SER A 31 -8.16 -17.04 12.37
N PRO A 32 -8.08 -16.88 13.70
CA PRO A 32 -6.84 -16.61 14.41
C PRO A 32 -5.77 -17.64 14.03
N ALA A 33 -4.64 -17.17 13.49
CA ALA A 33 -3.53 -18.03 13.10
C ALA A 33 -2.22 -17.55 13.72
N LEU A 34 -1.37 -18.48 14.16
CA LEU A 34 0.03 -18.17 14.48
C LEU A 34 0.90 -18.57 13.31
N GLN A 35 1.76 -17.66 12.90
CA GLN A 35 2.76 -17.88 11.89
C GLN A 35 4.13 -17.94 12.56
N VAL A 36 4.72 -19.13 12.54
CA VAL A 36 6.10 -19.36 12.98
C VAL A 36 7.00 -19.18 11.78
N THR A 37 7.77 -18.11 11.78
CA THR A 37 8.84 -17.85 10.81
C THR A 37 10.18 -18.06 11.47
N SER A 38 11.23 -18.20 10.66
CA SER A 38 12.56 -18.18 11.23
C SER A 38 12.91 -16.80 11.80
N GLY A 39 13.56 -16.78 12.98
CA GLY A 39 14.12 -15.58 13.59
C GLY A 39 15.56 -15.31 13.21
N LYS A 40 16.25 -16.31 12.68
CA LYS A 40 17.64 -16.22 12.21
C LYS A 40 17.74 -16.80 10.81
N SER A 41 18.52 -16.18 9.95
CA SER A 41 18.74 -16.68 8.61
C SER A 41 19.18 -18.16 8.61
N THR A 42 19.99 -18.57 9.61
CA THR A 42 20.59 -19.93 9.73
C THR A 42 19.62 -21.04 10.12
N VAL A 43 18.42 -20.70 10.57
CA VAL A 43 17.42 -21.65 11.06
C VAL A 43 16.35 -21.83 9.98
N LYS A 44 16.17 -23.04 9.47
CA LYS A 44 15.19 -23.34 8.41
C LYS A 44 13.86 -23.75 9.00
N VAL A 45 12.79 -23.26 8.39
CA VAL A 45 11.44 -23.76 8.63
C VAL A 45 11.22 -24.99 7.74
N THR A 46 11.25 -26.18 8.34
CA THR A 46 11.10 -27.47 7.64
C THR A 46 9.79 -28.16 8.01
N GLY A 47 9.49 -29.29 7.35
CA GLY A 47 8.40 -30.18 7.76
C GLY A 47 8.55 -30.70 9.19
N GLU A 48 9.79 -30.82 9.69
CA GLU A 48 10.05 -31.20 11.09
C GLU A 48 9.57 -30.12 12.06
N LEU A 49 9.74 -28.83 11.73
CA LEU A 49 9.20 -27.74 12.53
C LEU A 49 7.67 -27.78 12.59
N MET A 50 7.01 -28.15 11.49
CA MET A 50 5.55 -28.33 11.49
C MET A 50 5.13 -29.41 12.49
N THR A 51 5.79 -30.56 12.46
CA THR A 51 5.54 -31.65 13.42
C THR A 51 5.88 -31.23 14.85
N GLN A 52 6.96 -30.47 15.05
CA GLN A 52 7.36 -29.96 16.36
C GLN A 52 6.33 -28.98 16.92
N VAL A 53 5.81 -28.05 16.11
CA VAL A 53 4.74 -27.13 16.49
C VAL A 53 3.49 -27.89 16.89
N GLU A 54 3.10 -28.92 16.14
CA GLU A 54 1.96 -29.77 16.46
C GLU A 54 2.15 -30.55 17.78
N GLN A 55 3.35 -31.08 18.02
CA GLN A 55 3.71 -31.76 19.27
C GLN A 55 3.70 -30.83 20.49
N ILE A 56 4.22 -29.61 20.35
CA ILE A 56 4.22 -28.61 21.44
C ILE A 56 2.77 -28.23 21.79
N LEU A 57 1.93 -27.98 20.79
CA LEU A 57 0.52 -27.61 21.01
C LEU A 57 -0.27 -28.75 21.67
N THR A 58 -0.05 -29.99 21.24
CA THR A 58 -0.72 -31.17 21.83
C THR A 58 -0.24 -31.46 23.25
N LYS A 59 1.06 -31.32 23.54
CA LYS A 59 1.65 -31.51 24.87
C LYS A 59 1.06 -30.54 25.92
N GLU A 60 0.90 -29.28 25.57
CA GLU A 60 0.34 -28.24 26.46
C GLU A 60 -1.19 -28.14 26.38
N ASN A 61 -1.84 -29.14 25.76
CA ASN A 61 -3.30 -29.27 25.64
C ASN A 61 -3.98 -28.07 24.95
N VAL A 62 -3.29 -27.45 23.99
CA VAL A 62 -3.79 -26.34 23.17
C VAL A 62 -4.33 -26.90 21.86
N LYS A 63 -5.65 -26.86 21.68
CA LYS A 63 -6.30 -27.35 20.46
C LYS A 63 -6.03 -26.41 19.28
N SER A 64 -5.45 -26.95 18.21
CA SER A 64 -5.34 -26.27 16.90
C SER A 64 -6.30 -26.89 15.89
N GLU A 65 -6.84 -26.07 14.98
CA GLU A 65 -7.75 -26.52 13.90
C GLU A 65 -6.97 -27.16 12.72
N GLY A 66 -5.67 -26.93 12.69
CA GLY A 66 -4.76 -27.48 11.70
C GLY A 66 -3.46 -26.70 11.67
N VAL A 67 -2.38 -27.41 11.36
CA VAL A 67 -1.06 -26.82 11.11
C VAL A 67 -0.72 -27.06 9.64
N THR A 68 -0.37 -26.00 8.93
CA THR A 68 -0.02 -26.05 7.51
C THR A 68 1.27 -25.28 7.27
N MET A 69 2.12 -25.78 6.40
CA MET A 69 3.27 -25.04 5.93
C MET A 69 2.87 -24.17 4.73
N ASP A 70 3.30 -22.91 4.73
CA ASP A 70 3.08 -21.99 3.62
C ASP A 70 4.41 -21.36 3.18
N GLY A 71 4.59 -21.21 1.86
CA GLY A 71 5.85 -20.80 1.23
C GLY A 71 6.83 -21.95 0.97
N ALA A 72 7.95 -21.62 0.31
CA ALA A 72 9.03 -22.55 0.02
C ALA A 72 10.40 -21.87 0.27
N GLY A 73 11.40 -22.64 0.71
CA GLY A 73 12.74 -22.12 1.03
C GLY A 73 12.75 -21.26 2.30
N ASN A 74 13.48 -20.14 2.31
CA ASN A 74 13.64 -19.28 3.49
C ASN A 74 12.42 -18.39 3.80
N LEU A 75 11.41 -18.38 2.91
CA LEU A 75 10.10 -17.77 3.14
C LEU A 75 9.07 -18.77 3.66
N ALA A 76 9.48 -20.03 3.88
CA ALA A 76 8.62 -21.03 4.49
C ALA A 76 8.24 -20.59 5.91
N SER A 77 6.96 -20.77 6.22
CA SER A 77 6.41 -20.48 7.53
C SER A 77 5.45 -21.59 7.92
N VAL A 78 5.48 -21.98 9.19
CA VAL A 78 4.48 -22.90 9.75
C VAL A 78 3.33 -22.06 10.27
N ARG A 79 2.12 -22.37 9.83
CA ARG A 79 0.89 -21.69 10.26
C ARG A 79 0.03 -22.66 11.04
N ALA A 80 -0.30 -22.30 12.28
CA ALA A 80 -1.26 -23.03 13.11
C ALA A 80 -2.53 -22.19 13.25
N ARG A 81 -3.69 -22.77 12.98
CA ARG A 81 -5.01 -22.11 13.12
C ARG A 81 -5.65 -22.46 14.46
N PHE A 82 -6.40 -21.51 15.01
CA PHE A 82 -7.07 -21.63 16.29
C PHE A 82 -8.51 -21.12 16.19
N ALA A 83 -9.38 -21.66 17.05
CA ALA A 83 -10.80 -21.30 17.08
C ALA A 83 -11.04 -19.87 17.61
N ASP A 84 -10.19 -19.40 18.52
CA ASP A 84 -10.38 -18.12 19.22
C ASP A 84 -9.04 -17.42 19.56
N PRO A 85 -9.06 -16.08 19.72
CA PRO A 85 -7.86 -15.30 20.05
C PRO A 85 -7.22 -15.65 21.41
N ASP A 86 -7.98 -16.13 22.39
CA ASP A 86 -7.43 -16.48 23.71
C ASP A 86 -6.60 -17.76 23.62
N THR A 87 -7.09 -18.76 22.89
CA THR A 87 -6.36 -19.98 22.55
C THR A 87 -5.14 -19.66 21.69
N GLN A 88 -5.26 -18.74 20.73
CA GLN A 88 -4.13 -18.24 19.94
C GLN A 88 -3.07 -17.57 20.82
N PHE A 89 -3.46 -16.75 21.80
CA PHE A 89 -2.53 -16.08 22.70
C PHE A 89 -1.82 -17.07 23.63
N LYS A 90 -2.55 -18.05 24.18
CA LYS A 90 -1.96 -19.15 24.94
C LYS A 90 -0.98 -19.97 24.10
N ALA A 91 -1.37 -20.31 22.87
CA ALA A 91 -0.52 -20.99 21.91
C ALA A 91 0.77 -20.21 21.63
N LYS A 92 0.67 -18.88 21.52
CA LYS A 92 1.82 -18.02 21.29
C LYS A 92 2.83 -18.12 22.44
N LEU A 93 2.36 -17.96 23.67
CA LEU A 93 3.23 -18.01 24.86
C LEU A 93 3.94 -19.36 24.99
N VAL A 94 3.21 -20.44 24.73
CA VAL A 94 3.76 -21.81 24.74
C VAL A 94 4.80 -22.00 23.64
N LEU A 95 4.47 -21.60 22.41
CA LEU A 95 5.38 -21.75 21.27
C LEU A 95 6.62 -20.87 21.43
N GLU A 96 6.50 -19.63 21.92
CA GLU A 96 7.67 -18.77 22.17
C GLU A 96 8.56 -19.37 23.26
N LYS A 97 7.99 -19.92 24.33
CA LYS A 97 8.76 -20.54 25.42
C LYS A 97 9.51 -21.80 24.98
N ASP A 98 8.85 -22.69 24.23
CA ASP A 98 9.44 -23.98 23.85
C ASP A 98 10.32 -23.90 22.59
N LEU A 99 9.99 -23.02 21.64
CA LEU A 99 10.81 -22.82 20.43
C LEU A 99 12.01 -21.90 20.68
N ASN A 100 11.96 -21.02 21.68
CA ASN A 100 13.06 -20.12 22.04
C ASN A 100 13.46 -20.27 23.53
N PRO A 101 14.29 -21.27 23.86
CA PRO A 101 14.78 -21.48 25.23
C PRO A 101 15.60 -20.31 25.77
N ASP A 102 16.28 -19.56 24.88
CA ASP A 102 16.98 -18.32 25.20
C ASP A 102 16.18 -17.12 24.68
N ALA A 103 15.67 -16.30 25.61
CA ALA A 103 14.87 -15.12 25.29
C ALA A 103 15.70 -13.96 24.71
N THR A 104 17.03 -13.97 24.87
CA THR A 104 17.92 -12.92 24.38
C THR A 104 18.39 -13.14 22.94
N ASP A 105 18.25 -14.36 22.41
CA ASP A 105 18.66 -14.73 21.05
C ASP A 105 17.68 -15.73 20.39
N PRO A 106 16.42 -15.33 20.11
CA PRO A 106 15.36 -16.22 19.64
C PRO A 106 15.65 -16.80 18.24
N ALA A 107 15.53 -18.13 18.11
CA ALA A 107 15.73 -18.86 16.85
C ALA A 107 14.52 -18.77 15.90
N TYR A 108 13.31 -18.70 16.46
CA TYR A 108 12.04 -18.63 15.73
C TYR A 108 11.23 -17.41 16.17
N ILE A 109 10.47 -16.83 15.24
CA ILE A 109 9.56 -15.73 15.54
C ILE A 109 8.13 -16.23 15.39
N VAL A 110 7.36 -16.17 16.47
CA VAL A 110 5.95 -16.53 16.49
C VAL A 110 5.12 -15.26 16.33
N THR A 111 4.57 -15.05 15.14
CA THR A 111 3.77 -13.87 14.81
C THR A 111 2.29 -14.20 14.84
N VAL A 112 1.50 -13.29 15.41
CA VAL A 112 0.04 -13.40 15.42
C VAL A 112 -0.52 -12.84 14.12
N ASN A 113 -1.38 -13.60 13.43
CA ASN A 113 -2.02 -13.18 12.20
C ASN A 113 -3.49 -13.63 12.15
N LEU A 114 -4.24 -13.11 11.18
CA LEU A 114 -5.59 -13.54 10.86
C LEU A 114 -5.57 -14.10 9.44
N GLN A 115 -6.03 -15.34 9.27
CA GLN A 115 -6.06 -15.99 7.97
C GLN A 115 -7.49 -16.10 7.45
N ALA A 116 -7.73 -15.62 6.23
CA ALA A 116 -9.03 -15.77 5.57
C ALA A 116 -9.35 -17.25 5.33
N ASN A 117 -10.56 -17.67 5.69
CA ASN A 117 -11.05 -19.04 5.49
C ASN A 117 -11.64 -19.28 4.10
N THR A 118 -11.43 -18.35 3.17
CA THR A 118 -11.96 -18.41 1.81
C THR A 118 -11.41 -19.63 1.05
N PRO A 119 -12.26 -20.44 0.38
CA PRO A 119 -11.81 -21.60 -0.39
C PRO A 119 -10.83 -21.26 -1.51
N MET A 120 -9.85 -22.15 -1.77
CA MET A 120 -8.80 -21.93 -2.78
C MET A 120 -9.33 -21.69 -4.20
N TRP A 121 -10.43 -22.34 -4.60
CA TRP A 121 -11.02 -22.14 -5.93
C TRP A 121 -11.56 -20.71 -6.14
N MET A 122 -12.04 -20.09 -5.05
CA MET A 122 -12.58 -18.74 -5.05
C MET A 122 -11.45 -17.71 -5.06
N GLN A 123 -10.37 -17.97 -4.31
CA GLN A 123 -9.14 -17.17 -4.36
C GLN A 123 -8.52 -17.16 -5.78
N LYS A 124 -8.52 -18.30 -6.48
CA LYS A 124 -8.04 -18.39 -7.89
C LYS A 124 -8.86 -17.53 -8.86
N LEU A 125 -10.14 -17.30 -8.56
CA LEU A 125 -11.02 -16.42 -9.34
C LEU A 125 -10.91 -14.94 -8.92
N HIS A 126 -9.96 -14.60 -8.05
CA HIS A 126 -9.82 -13.28 -7.43
C HIS A 126 -11.08 -12.83 -6.66
N ALA A 127 -11.92 -13.79 -6.24
CA ALA A 127 -13.00 -13.53 -5.30
C ALA A 127 -12.41 -13.59 -3.88
N LEU A 128 -11.88 -12.45 -3.45
CA LEU A 128 -11.27 -12.26 -2.13
C LEU A 128 -12.27 -11.58 -1.20
N PRO A 129 -12.18 -11.75 0.13
CA PRO A 129 -12.97 -10.96 1.05
C PRO A 129 -12.64 -9.46 0.91
N MET A 130 -13.56 -8.60 1.35
CA MET A 130 -13.32 -7.17 1.41
C MET A 130 -12.16 -6.87 2.35
N PHE A 131 -11.29 -5.94 1.96
CA PHE A 131 -10.24 -5.46 2.84
C PHE A 131 -10.83 -4.66 3.99
N LEU A 132 -10.44 -5.01 5.21
CA LEU A 132 -10.85 -4.30 6.42
C LEU A 132 -9.75 -3.31 6.81
N GLY A 133 -10.16 -2.06 7.03
CA GLY A 133 -9.29 -1.00 7.49
C GLY A 133 -8.89 -1.16 8.95
N LEU A 134 -7.98 -0.29 9.39
CA LEU A 134 -7.43 -0.29 10.73
C LEU A 134 -8.50 -0.29 11.83
N ASP A 135 -9.58 0.49 11.67
CA ASP A 135 -10.66 0.61 12.66
C ASP A 135 -11.49 -0.68 12.83
N LEU A 136 -11.38 -1.61 11.87
CA LEU A 136 -12.15 -2.86 11.83
C LEU A 136 -11.27 -4.09 12.10
N ARG A 137 -10.03 -4.09 11.60
CA ARG A 137 -9.07 -5.20 11.78
C ARG A 137 -8.16 -5.01 13.00
N GLY A 138 -8.11 -3.79 13.57
CA GLY A 138 -7.04 -3.38 14.48
C GLY A 138 -5.72 -3.18 13.72
N GLY A 139 -4.69 -2.71 14.43
CA GLY A 139 -3.37 -2.46 13.84
C GLY A 139 -2.71 -1.19 14.38
N VAL A 140 -1.84 -0.61 13.55
CA VAL A 140 -1.11 0.64 13.87
C VAL A 140 -1.27 1.71 12.80
N HIS A 141 -1.30 2.96 13.26
CA HIS A 141 -1.30 4.18 12.45
C HIS A 141 -0.10 5.04 12.84
N PHE A 142 0.74 5.37 11.86
CA PHE A 142 1.83 6.31 12.01
C PHE A 142 1.61 7.53 11.12
N LEU A 143 1.75 8.73 11.68
CA LEU A 143 1.97 9.94 10.90
C LEU A 143 3.45 10.30 10.97
N MET A 144 4.12 10.23 9.83
CA MET A 144 5.55 10.45 9.73
C MET A 144 5.84 11.79 9.03
N GLN A 145 6.80 12.56 9.53
CA GLN A 145 7.33 13.75 8.86
C GLN A 145 8.62 13.41 8.14
N VAL A 146 8.74 13.81 6.88
CA VAL A 146 10.00 13.76 6.13
C VAL A 146 10.83 15.00 6.47
N ASP A 147 12.12 14.81 6.76
CA ASP A 147 13.04 15.93 6.95
C ASP A 147 13.33 16.62 5.62
N ALA A 148 12.55 17.66 5.31
CA ALA A 148 12.71 18.44 4.09
C ALA A 148 14.10 19.10 3.99
N LYS A 149 14.72 19.47 5.11
CA LYS A 149 16.08 20.04 5.09
C LYS A 149 17.10 19.00 4.66
N ALA A 150 16.97 17.77 5.13
CA ALA A 150 17.85 16.68 4.68
C ALA A 150 17.72 16.39 3.18
N VAL A 151 16.49 16.41 2.63
CA VAL A 151 16.26 16.28 1.17
C VAL A 151 16.99 17.39 0.41
N LEU A 152 16.80 18.65 0.84
CA LEU A 152 17.41 19.81 0.20
C LEU A 152 18.94 19.76 0.30
N ASN A 153 19.49 19.39 1.46
CA ASN A 153 20.93 19.21 1.66
C ASN A 153 21.52 18.21 0.65
N LYS A 154 20.85 17.07 0.46
CA LYS A 154 21.26 16.03 -0.50
C LYS A 154 21.21 16.54 -1.94
N LYS A 155 20.15 17.26 -2.32
CA LYS A 155 20.01 17.87 -3.66
C LYS A 155 21.10 18.92 -3.91
N VAL A 156 21.39 19.81 -2.96
CA VAL A 156 22.44 20.83 -3.07
C VAL A 156 23.83 20.20 -3.23
N GLN A 157 24.11 19.12 -2.49
CA GLN A 157 25.36 18.36 -2.64
C GLN A 157 25.47 17.68 -4.03
N GLY A 158 24.35 17.18 -4.55
CA GLY A 158 24.24 16.66 -5.91
C GLY A 158 24.54 17.75 -6.96
N VAL A 159 23.95 18.94 -6.79
CA VAL A 159 24.21 20.12 -7.65
C VAL A 159 25.68 20.53 -7.60
N GLN A 160 26.30 20.55 -6.42
CA GLN A 160 27.72 20.87 -6.27
C GLN A 160 28.61 19.90 -7.08
N SER A 161 28.32 18.61 -6.99
CA SER A 161 29.07 17.56 -7.68
C SER A 161 28.85 17.59 -9.19
N ALA A 162 27.60 17.81 -9.62
CA ALA A 162 27.24 17.93 -11.02
C ALA A 162 27.88 19.18 -11.66
N ALA A 163 27.84 20.32 -10.98
CA ALA A 163 28.51 21.54 -11.43
C ALA A 163 30.03 21.31 -11.61
N ARG A 164 30.67 20.62 -10.66
CA ARG A 164 32.09 20.25 -10.78
C ARG A 164 32.36 19.39 -12.01
N SER A 165 31.52 18.38 -12.27
CA SER A 165 31.67 17.50 -13.43
C SER A 165 31.51 18.27 -14.75
N VAL A 166 30.46 19.08 -14.88
CA VAL A 166 30.16 19.83 -16.10
C VAL A 166 31.26 20.84 -16.42
N LEU A 167 31.76 21.55 -15.41
CA LEU A 167 32.86 22.50 -15.61
C LEU A 167 34.16 21.80 -16.00
N ARG A 168 34.44 20.62 -15.42
CA ARG A 168 35.60 19.79 -15.82
C ARG A 168 35.47 19.29 -17.25
N ASP A 169 34.33 18.74 -17.63
CA ASP A 169 34.10 18.18 -18.98
C ASP A 169 34.18 19.25 -20.07
N LYS A 170 33.81 20.49 -19.76
CA LYS A 170 33.93 21.65 -20.66
C LYS A 170 35.25 22.42 -20.51
N ASN A 171 36.21 21.92 -19.72
CA ASN A 171 37.51 22.55 -19.47
C ASN A 171 37.41 24.00 -18.94
N ILE A 172 36.39 24.31 -18.16
CA ILE A 172 36.19 25.63 -17.55
C ILE A 172 36.89 25.65 -16.18
N ARG A 173 37.90 26.50 -16.04
CA ARG A 173 38.68 26.61 -14.80
C ARG A 173 37.87 27.34 -13.72
N HIS A 174 37.85 26.78 -12.50
CA HIS A 174 37.23 27.39 -11.32
C HIS A 174 38.25 27.46 -10.17
N ALA A 175 38.15 28.48 -9.32
CA ALA A 175 39.01 28.68 -8.16
C ALA A 175 38.52 27.93 -6.89
N GLY A 176 37.32 27.36 -6.94
CA GLY A 176 36.73 26.59 -5.85
C GLY A 176 35.23 26.43 -6.05
N ILE A 177 34.67 25.34 -5.54
CA ILE A 177 33.23 25.10 -5.51
C ILE A 177 32.88 24.72 -4.08
N GLU A 178 32.23 25.64 -3.38
CA GLU A 178 31.90 25.52 -1.97
C GLU A 178 30.39 25.58 -1.78
N ARG A 179 29.93 24.97 -0.70
CA ARG A 179 28.53 25.03 -0.29
C ARG A 179 28.38 26.13 0.76
N VAL A 180 27.44 27.05 0.53
CA VAL A 180 27.10 28.12 1.47
C VAL A 180 25.59 28.04 1.76
N GLY A 181 25.26 27.42 2.90
CA GLY A 181 23.86 27.15 3.29
C GLY A 181 23.12 26.27 2.28
N ASP A 182 22.07 26.82 1.68
CA ASP A 182 21.22 26.16 0.67
C ASP A 182 21.63 26.47 -0.78
N SER A 183 22.79 27.10 -0.95
CA SER A 183 23.34 27.48 -2.26
C SER A 183 24.74 26.92 -2.47
N VAL A 184 25.11 26.77 -3.74
CA VAL A 184 26.46 26.43 -4.17
C VAL A 184 27.13 27.69 -4.68
N GLN A 185 28.27 28.04 -4.12
CA GLN A 185 29.08 29.18 -4.56
C GLN A 185 30.27 28.66 -5.38
N ILE A 186 30.44 29.22 -6.57
CA ILE A 186 31.56 28.90 -7.46
C ILE A 186 32.43 30.15 -7.60
N ASN A 187 33.72 30.01 -7.30
CA ASN A 187 34.68 31.10 -7.35
C ASN A 187 35.42 31.09 -8.70
N PHE A 188 35.62 32.26 -9.30
CA PHE A 188 36.30 32.46 -10.58
C PHE A 188 37.38 33.54 -10.47
N ARG A 189 38.38 33.48 -11.36
CA ARG A 189 39.47 34.46 -11.42
C ARG A 189 39.20 35.63 -12.38
N ASP A 190 38.30 35.43 -13.33
CA ASP A 190 37.97 36.39 -14.38
C ASP A 190 36.49 36.33 -14.75
N ALA A 191 35.96 37.47 -15.21
CA ALA A 191 34.53 37.63 -15.49
C ALA A 191 34.09 36.87 -16.75
N GLU A 192 34.99 36.67 -17.72
CA GLU A 192 34.71 35.95 -18.96
C GLU A 192 34.45 34.46 -18.68
N THR A 193 35.30 33.83 -17.87
CA THR A 193 35.16 32.44 -17.46
C THR A 193 33.92 32.24 -16.59
N ARG A 194 33.59 33.19 -15.71
CA ARG A 194 32.31 33.18 -14.97
C ARG A 194 31.11 33.23 -15.92
N GLY A 195 31.14 34.08 -16.94
CA GLY A 195 30.08 34.19 -17.95
C GLY A 195 29.91 32.90 -18.76
N LYS A 196 31.02 32.30 -19.21
CA LYS A 196 31.02 30.99 -19.89
C LYS A 196 30.46 29.89 -19.01
N ALA A 197 30.88 29.83 -17.74
CA ALA A 197 30.38 28.87 -16.76
C ALA A 197 28.88 29.03 -16.54
N LYS A 198 28.40 30.27 -16.35
CA LYS A 198 26.98 30.58 -16.15
C LYS A 198 26.14 30.09 -17.32
N ASN A 199 26.54 30.36 -18.56
CA ASN A 199 25.81 29.93 -19.75
C ASN A 199 25.75 28.41 -19.86
N VAL A 200 26.89 27.72 -19.69
CA VAL A 200 26.95 26.25 -19.76
C VAL A 200 26.10 25.59 -18.67
N LEU A 201 26.15 26.11 -17.44
CA LEU A 201 25.37 25.58 -16.34
C LEU A 201 23.88 25.90 -16.50
N SER A 202 23.51 27.09 -16.97
CA SER A 202 22.11 27.46 -17.19
C SER A 202 21.45 26.65 -18.30
N ASP A 203 22.20 26.30 -19.36
CA ASP A 203 21.72 25.48 -20.47
C ASP A 203 21.43 24.03 -20.04
N GLN A 204 22.25 23.49 -19.13
CA GLN A 204 22.11 22.10 -18.67
C GLN A 204 21.23 21.95 -17.41
N MET A 205 21.04 23.02 -16.64
CA MET A 205 20.35 22.99 -15.34
C MET A 205 19.29 24.09 -15.23
N SER A 206 18.22 23.96 -16.01
CA SER A 206 17.12 24.94 -16.07
C SER A 206 16.36 25.13 -14.75
N GLU A 207 16.47 24.18 -13.82
CA GLU A 207 15.86 24.20 -12.48
C GLU A 207 16.57 25.09 -11.46
N LEU A 208 17.79 25.55 -11.78
CA LEU A 208 18.63 26.39 -10.93
C LEU A 208 18.48 27.88 -11.28
N ALA A 209 18.68 28.72 -10.27
CA ALA A 209 18.84 30.16 -10.37
C ALA A 209 20.32 30.51 -10.19
N PHE A 210 20.80 31.44 -11.03
CA PHE A 210 22.19 31.85 -11.07
C PHE A 210 22.28 33.35 -10.79
N ALA A 211 22.98 33.72 -9.72
CA ALA A 211 23.21 35.10 -9.32
C ALA A 211 24.71 35.39 -9.29
N ASP A 212 25.11 36.47 -9.95
CA ASP A 212 26.49 36.93 -9.90
C ASP A 212 26.73 37.58 -8.52
N ALA A 213 27.86 37.27 -7.89
CA ALA A 213 28.24 37.79 -6.59
C ALA A 213 29.72 38.19 -6.57
N GLY A 214 30.10 39.01 -5.59
CA GLY A 214 31.47 39.49 -5.40
C GLY A 214 31.87 40.65 -6.31
N GLU A 215 32.88 41.41 -5.87
CA GLU A 215 33.43 42.60 -6.53
C GLU A 215 34.96 42.54 -6.62
N GLY A 216 35.54 43.22 -7.61
CA GLY A 216 37.00 43.26 -7.80
C GLY A 216 37.58 41.92 -8.27
N SER A 217 38.54 41.36 -7.50
CA SER A 217 39.22 40.10 -7.81
C SER A 217 38.52 38.84 -7.27
N ASP A 218 37.46 39.01 -6.47
CA ASP A 218 36.72 37.92 -5.83
C ASP A 218 35.38 37.65 -6.56
N LEU A 219 35.47 37.17 -7.81
CA LEU A 219 34.30 36.94 -8.66
C LEU A 219 33.62 35.61 -8.30
N LYS A 220 32.35 35.68 -7.89
CA LYS A 220 31.55 34.55 -7.44
C LYS A 220 30.31 34.35 -8.31
N LEU A 221 29.85 33.11 -8.39
CA LEU A 221 28.56 32.73 -8.96
C LEU A 221 27.80 31.91 -7.92
N ASN A 222 26.70 32.47 -7.43
CA ASN A 222 25.79 31.79 -6.52
C ASN A 222 24.75 31.02 -7.32
N VAL A 223 24.67 29.72 -7.05
CA VAL A 223 23.74 28.78 -7.67
C VAL A 223 22.77 28.30 -6.60
N SER A 224 21.48 28.56 -6.80
CA SER A 224 20.42 28.17 -5.86
C SER A 224 19.26 27.50 -6.61
N LEU A 225 18.40 26.78 -5.89
CA LEU A 225 17.20 26.16 -6.47
C LEU A 225 16.09 27.21 -6.63
N LYS A 226 15.38 27.19 -7.77
CA LYS A 226 14.16 28.01 -7.95
C LYS A 226 13.05 27.55 -6.98
N PRO A 227 12.12 28.42 -6.55
CA PRO A 227 11.02 28.03 -5.65
C PRO A 227 10.18 26.84 -6.14
N ALA A 228 9.91 26.77 -7.45
CA ALA A 228 9.21 25.64 -8.04
C ALA A 228 10.02 24.32 -7.95
N ALA A 229 11.34 24.41 -8.14
CA ALA A 229 12.24 23.26 -8.02
C ALA A 229 12.40 22.80 -6.56
N LEU A 230 12.39 23.73 -5.59
CA LEU A 230 12.39 23.38 -4.16
C LEU A 230 11.17 22.54 -3.80
N LYS A 231 9.96 22.98 -4.20
CA LYS A 231 8.73 22.24 -3.95
C LYS A 231 8.75 20.88 -4.65
N ALA A 232 9.14 20.84 -5.92
CA ALA A 232 9.24 19.60 -6.69
C ALA A 232 10.21 18.59 -6.05
N THR A 233 11.35 19.07 -5.55
CA THR A 233 12.36 18.23 -4.87
C THR A 233 11.81 17.62 -3.58
N ILE A 234 11.04 18.38 -2.79
CA ILE A 234 10.39 17.86 -1.58
C ILE A 234 9.31 16.84 -1.96
N ASP A 235 8.45 17.16 -2.93
CA ASP A 235 7.39 16.26 -3.39
C ASP A 235 7.96 14.94 -3.94
N GLU A 236 9.07 15.00 -4.68
CA GLU A 236 9.79 13.83 -5.19
C GLU A 236 10.41 13.01 -4.05
N GLY A 237 11.06 13.65 -3.07
CA GLY A 237 11.61 12.99 -1.90
C GLY A 237 10.53 12.27 -1.06
N VAL A 238 9.35 12.88 -0.92
CA VAL A 238 8.19 12.27 -0.26
C VAL A 238 7.69 11.06 -1.05
N LYS A 239 7.52 11.18 -2.38
CA LYS A 239 7.10 10.05 -3.24
C LYS A 239 8.09 8.89 -3.21
N GLN A 240 9.39 9.18 -3.21
CA GLN A 240 10.44 8.17 -3.09
C GLN A 240 10.35 7.46 -1.73
N ASN A 241 10.21 8.22 -0.63
CA ASN A 241 10.02 7.65 0.70
C ASN A 241 8.76 6.78 0.77
N ILE A 242 7.64 7.17 0.15
CA ILE A 242 6.42 6.35 0.07
C ILE A 242 6.70 5.01 -0.64
N SER A 243 7.40 5.03 -1.77
CA SER A 243 7.77 3.81 -2.51
C SER A 243 8.67 2.89 -1.67
N THR A 244 9.67 3.46 -0.99
CA THR A 244 10.55 2.71 -0.08
C THR A 244 9.78 2.13 1.11
N LEU A 245 8.88 2.90 1.72
CA LEU A 245 8.01 2.42 2.80
C LEU A 245 7.11 1.28 2.33
N SER A 246 6.52 1.38 1.15
CA SER A 246 5.69 0.31 0.58
C SER A 246 6.46 -0.99 0.44
N LYS A 247 7.70 -0.95 -0.07
CA LYS A 247 8.56 -2.14 -0.16
C LYS A 247 8.84 -2.75 1.22
N ARG A 248 9.22 -1.93 2.21
CA ARG A 248 9.54 -2.38 3.58
C ARG A 248 8.34 -2.93 4.33
N VAL A 249 7.17 -2.36 4.10
CA VAL A 249 5.95 -2.81 4.77
C VAL A 249 5.45 -4.12 4.17
N ASN A 250 5.63 -4.36 2.87
CA ASN A 250 5.32 -5.65 2.26
C ASN A 250 6.17 -6.77 2.89
N GLU A 251 7.38 -6.48 3.37
CA GLU A 251 8.24 -7.43 4.09
C GLU A 251 7.72 -7.78 5.49
N LEU A 252 6.87 -6.94 6.09
CA LEU A 252 6.20 -7.26 7.36
C LEU A 252 5.14 -8.35 7.21
N GLY A 253 4.84 -8.80 5.99
CA GLY A 253 3.76 -9.76 5.72
C GLY A 253 2.37 -9.18 5.96
N VAL A 254 2.26 -7.84 6.00
CA VAL A 254 0.98 -7.13 6.10
C VAL A 254 0.31 -7.22 4.76
N ALA A 255 -0.89 -7.79 4.72
CA ALA A 255 -1.57 -8.08 3.47
C ALA A 255 -1.84 -6.80 2.66
N GLU A 256 -2.15 -5.66 3.29
CA GLU A 256 -2.57 -4.45 2.57
C GLU A 256 -2.28 -3.15 3.36
N PRO A 257 -1.08 -2.55 3.24
CA PRO A 257 -0.76 -1.31 3.92
C PRO A 257 -1.29 -0.07 3.19
N LEU A 258 -1.85 0.88 3.93
CA LEU A 258 -2.23 2.19 3.38
C LEU A 258 -1.10 3.19 3.62
N ILE A 259 -0.39 3.55 2.55
CA ILE A 259 0.68 4.55 2.60
C ILE A 259 0.32 5.70 1.68
N GLN A 260 0.06 6.88 2.25
CA GLN A 260 -0.37 8.05 1.49
C GLN A 260 0.33 9.32 1.96
N GLN A 261 0.52 10.26 1.06
CA GLN A 261 0.99 11.60 1.39
C GLN A 261 -0.14 12.38 2.09
N GLN A 262 0.18 13.03 3.22
CA GLN A 262 -0.74 13.89 3.97
C GLN A 262 -0.15 15.29 4.12
N GLY A 263 -0.46 16.20 3.19
CA GLY A 263 0.17 17.52 3.13
C GLY A 263 1.52 17.51 2.41
N PRO A 264 2.37 18.54 2.58
CA PRO A 264 3.59 18.70 1.77
C PRO A 264 4.71 17.74 2.15
N ASP A 265 4.90 17.46 3.44
CA ASP A 265 6.07 16.76 3.98
C ASP A 265 5.72 15.58 4.90
N ARG A 266 4.44 15.18 4.97
CA ARG A 266 4.00 14.08 5.85
C ARG A 266 3.49 12.89 5.07
N ILE A 267 3.68 11.72 5.66
CA ILE A 267 3.25 10.43 5.14
C ILE A 267 2.44 9.74 6.23
N VAL A 268 1.20 9.37 5.91
CA VAL A 268 0.38 8.51 6.74
C VAL A 268 0.64 7.06 6.35
N VAL A 269 0.92 6.21 7.35
CA VAL A 269 1.15 4.77 7.21
C VAL A 269 0.17 4.05 8.11
N GLN A 270 -0.71 3.23 7.54
CA GLN A 270 -1.64 2.39 8.29
C GLN A 270 -1.35 0.93 7.98
N LEU A 271 -1.21 0.12 9.02
CA LEU A 271 -0.90 -1.30 8.93
C LEU A 271 -2.01 -2.10 9.61
N PRO A 272 -3.10 -2.46 8.90
CA PRO A 272 -4.16 -3.28 9.44
C PRO A 272 -3.66 -4.67 9.83
N GLY A 273 -4.12 -5.18 10.96
CA GLY A 273 -3.78 -6.51 11.47
C GLY A 273 -2.42 -6.64 12.16
N VAL A 274 -1.59 -5.58 12.17
CA VAL A 274 -0.30 -5.59 12.86
C VAL A 274 -0.48 -5.46 14.37
N GLN A 275 -0.07 -6.47 15.12
CA GLN A 275 -0.19 -6.46 16.59
C GLN A 275 1.09 -5.96 17.29
N ASP A 276 2.25 -6.12 16.66
CA ASP A 276 3.54 -5.68 17.21
C ASP A 276 3.96 -4.32 16.62
N VAL A 277 3.64 -3.27 17.36
CA VAL A 277 3.95 -1.87 17.01
C VAL A 277 5.46 -1.61 16.99
N ALA A 278 6.18 -2.19 17.95
CA ALA A 278 7.62 -1.94 18.10
C ALA A 278 8.39 -2.49 16.90
N ARG A 279 8.04 -3.71 16.44
CA ARG A 279 8.62 -4.31 15.24
C ARG A 279 8.29 -3.53 13.98
N ALA A 280 7.03 -3.10 13.82
CA ALA A 280 6.64 -2.29 12.67
C ALA A 280 7.42 -0.96 12.61
N LYS A 281 7.55 -0.28 13.75
CA LYS A 281 8.33 0.96 13.88
C LYS A 281 9.80 0.73 13.60
N ALA A 282 10.38 -0.38 14.04
CA ALA A 282 11.77 -0.72 13.77
C ALA A 282 12.03 -0.89 12.27
N ILE A 283 11.15 -1.59 11.54
CA ILE A 283 11.32 -1.86 10.11
C ILE A 283 11.08 -0.60 9.27
N ILE A 284 10.06 0.18 9.61
CA ILE A 284 9.72 1.43 8.91
C ILE A 284 10.77 2.53 9.17
N GLY A 285 11.20 2.67 10.43
CA GLY A 285 12.14 3.70 10.89
C GLY A 285 13.62 3.43 10.58
N ARG A 286 13.95 2.32 9.90
CA ARG A 286 15.34 1.98 9.52
C ARG A 286 15.91 3.00 8.53
N THR A 287 16.72 3.94 8.98
CA THR A 287 17.50 4.80 8.07
C THR A 287 18.78 4.08 7.66
N ALA A 288 18.63 3.07 6.82
CA ALA A 288 19.71 2.36 6.17
C ALA A 288 20.11 3.10 4.87
N THR A 289 21.35 3.54 4.75
CA THR A 289 21.92 4.01 3.48
C THR A 289 23.03 3.08 3.03
N LEU A 290 22.97 2.67 1.77
CA LEU A 290 23.98 1.80 1.17
C LEU A 290 24.95 2.63 0.34
N GLU A 291 26.23 2.37 0.51
CA GLU A 291 27.31 2.99 -0.25
C GLU A 291 28.25 1.93 -0.81
N VAL A 292 28.65 2.13 -2.05
CA VAL A 292 29.65 1.32 -2.73
C VAL A 292 30.95 2.10 -2.76
N ARG A 293 31.99 1.57 -2.14
CA ARG A 293 33.31 2.21 -2.00
C ARG A 293 34.41 1.26 -2.47
N LEU A 294 35.54 1.80 -2.92
CA LEU A 294 36.72 1.00 -3.24
C LEU A 294 37.49 0.67 -1.97
N VAL A 295 38.12 -0.50 -1.94
CA VAL A 295 39.11 -0.83 -0.93
C VAL A 295 40.40 -0.09 -1.25
N ASP A 296 41.05 0.48 -0.24
CA ASP A 296 42.36 1.09 -0.40
C ASP A 296 43.44 0.00 -0.40
N GLU A 297 44.09 -0.19 -1.54
CA GLU A 297 45.13 -1.20 -1.72
C GLU A 297 46.53 -0.72 -1.34
N SER A 298 46.68 0.54 -0.92
CA SER A 298 47.96 1.04 -0.38
C SER A 298 48.29 0.46 1.00
N ILE A 299 47.27 -0.05 1.71
CA ILE A 299 47.42 -0.72 2.99
C ILE A 299 47.54 -2.23 2.77
N VAL A 300 48.60 -2.81 3.32
CA VAL A 300 48.85 -4.26 3.25
C VAL A 300 47.81 -4.98 4.11
N PRO A 301 47.14 -6.03 3.58
CA PRO A 301 46.20 -6.82 4.37
C PRO A 301 46.85 -7.37 5.65
N GLY A 302 46.20 -7.17 6.80
CA GLY A 302 46.70 -7.57 8.12
C GLY A 302 47.47 -6.50 8.90
N THR A 303 47.79 -5.35 8.30
CA THR A 303 48.45 -4.22 9.00
C THR A 303 47.51 -3.05 9.29
N GLU A 304 46.20 -3.17 8.99
CA GLU A 304 45.22 -2.09 8.98
C GLU A 304 45.08 -1.38 10.33
N LEU A 305 45.30 -2.10 11.44
CA LEU A 305 45.22 -1.56 12.80
C LEU A 305 46.49 -0.84 13.25
N SER A 306 47.61 -1.05 12.55
CA SER A 306 48.94 -0.53 12.89
C SER A 306 49.47 0.52 11.91
N SER A 307 48.94 0.56 10.69
CA SER A 307 49.36 1.49 9.64
C SER A 307 48.67 2.84 9.76
N ALA A 308 49.37 3.92 9.39
CA ALA A 308 48.78 5.24 9.29
C ALA A 308 47.80 5.28 8.10
N ILE A 309 46.52 5.53 8.38
CA ILE A 309 45.46 5.56 7.36
C ILE A 309 45.60 6.84 6.51
N PRO A 310 45.62 6.74 5.17
CA PRO A 310 45.66 7.89 4.27
C PRO A 310 44.48 8.85 4.49
N PHE A 311 44.68 10.15 4.25
CA PHE A 311 43.65 11.18 4.48
C PHE A 311 42.35 10.94 3.68
N ASN A 312 42.47 10.34 2.50
CA ASN A 312 41.36 9.99 1.61
C ASN A 312 40.71 8.62 1.92
N SER A 313 41.10 7.98 3.02
CA SER A 313 40.65 6.64 3.38
C SER A 313 40.16 6.59 4.83
N GLU A 314 39.36 5.56 5.14
CA GLU A 314 38.74 5.36 6.44
C GLU A 314 38.70 3.87 6.77
N LEU A 315 38.93 3.54 8.05
CA LEU A 315 38.94 2.16 8.54
C LEU A 315 37.53 1.73 8.91
N PHE A 316 37.13 0.57 8.42
CA PHE A 316 35.88 -0.10 8.70
C PHE A 316 36.13 -1.52 9.22
N THR A 317 35.07 -2.19 9.68
CA THR A 317 35.13 -3.60 10.08
C THR A 317 34.09 -4.41 9.33
N VAL A 318 34.46 -5.63 8.95
CA VAL A 318 33.62 -6.62 8.27
C VAL A 318 33.28 -7.74 9.25
N GLY A 319 32.00 -8.03 9.45
CA GLY A 319 31.52 -9.16 10.26
C GLY A 319 32.13 -9.22 11.67
N LYS A 320 32.88 -10.29 12.00
CA LYS A 320 33.52 -10.52 13.31
C LYS A 320 34.74 -9.61 13.61
N GLY A 321 34.74 -8.38 13.10
CA GLY A 321 35.78 -7.39 13.40
C GLY A 321 37.01 -7.44 12.49
N VAL A 322 36.90 -7.99 11.27
CA VAL A 322 38.01 -7.96 10.31
C VAL A 322 38.18 -6.52 9.79
N PRO A 323 39.33 -5.87 10.01
CA PRO A 323 39.52 -4.49 9.57
C PRO A 323 39.63 -4.42 8.04
N VAL A 324 39.00 -3.41 7.44
CA VAL A 324 39.13 -3.10 6.01
C VAL A 324 39.22 -1.59 5.84
N VAL A 325 40.18 -1.12 5.05
CA VAL A 325 40.35 0.31 4.75
C VAL A 325 39.67 0.61 3.42
N LEU A 326 38.73 1.55 3.42
CA LEU A 326 37.97 1.96 2.24
C LEU A 326 38.29 3.41 1.89
N ALA A 327 38.29 3.71 0.60
CA ALA A 327 38.35 5.09 0.13
C ALA A 327 37.09 5.87 0.55
N LYS A 328 37.25 7.15 0.88
CA LYS A 328 36.14 8.05 1.24
C LYS A 328 35.24 8.39 0.04
N ASP A 329 35.74 8.25 -1.18
CA ASP A 329 34.97 8.50 -2.39
C ASP A 329 33.90 7.41 -2.60
N VAL A 330 32.64 7.83 -2.61
CA VAL A 330 31.49 6.96 -2.87
C VAL A 330 31.28 6.82 -4.37
N ILE A 331 31.36 5.60 -4.88
CA ILE A 331 31.10 5.29 -6.30
C ILE A 331 29.61 5.39 -6.59
N LEU A 332 28.82 4.71 -5.77
CA LEU A 332 27.39 4.54 -5.98
C LEU A 332 26.68 4.41 -4.64
N THR A 333 25.46 4.97 -4.55
CA THR A 333 24.57 4.78 -3.40
C THR A 333 23.45 3.82 -3.75
N GLY A 334 22.78 3.27 -2.73
CA GLY A 334 21.63 2.37 -2.91
C GLY A 334 20.48 2.97 -3.73
N ASP A 335 20.40 4.30 -3.87
CA ASP A 335 19.38 4.99 -4.69
C ASP A 335 19.43 4.59 -6.19
N TYR A 336 20.59 4.14 -6.66
CA TYR A 336 20.78 3.74 -8.06
C TYR A 336 20.39 2.28 -8.32
N ILE A 337 20.08 1.51 -7.28
CA ILE A 337 19.68 0.10 -7.36
C ILE A 337 18.19 0.03 -7.69
N SER A 338 17.88 -0.47 -8.89
CA SER A 338 16.50 -0.71 -9.33
C SER A 338 15.97 -2.04 -8.81
N SER A 339 16.81 -3.08 -8.84
CA SER A 339 16.46 -4.44 -8.44
C SER A 339 17.66 -5.13 -7.78
N ALA A 340 17.41 -5.96 -6.76
CA ALA A 340 18.38 -6.88 -6.20
C ALA A 340 17.70 -8.20 -5.86
N THR A 341 18.13 -9.28 -6.50
CA THR A 341 17.50 -10.60 -6.38
C THR A 341 18.54 -11.66 -6.10
N ALA A 342 18.23 -12.59 -5.19
CA ALA A 342 19.05 -13.78 -5.04
C ALA A 342 18.91 -14.64 -6.31
N SER A 343 20.03 -15.12 -6.79
CA SER A 343 20.19 -15.87 -8.02
C SER A 343 21.27 -16.93 -7.82
N PHE A 344 21.50 -17.74 -8.85
CA PHE A 344 22.64 -18.64 -8.91
C PHE A 344 23.54 -18.20 -10.06
N ASP A 345 24.85 -18.27 -9.85
CA ASP A 345 25.83 -17.99 -10.89
C ASP A 345 25.94 -19.17 -11.89
N GLN A 346 26.83 -19.04 -12.88
CA GLN A 346 27.05 -20.08 -13.89
C GLN A 346 27.55 -21.41 -13.30
N ASN A 347 28.14 -21.39 -12.10
CA ASN A 347 28.65 -22.55 -11.39
C ASN A 347 27.63 -23.10 -10.37
N GLN A 348 26.37 -22.67 -10.44
CA GLN A 348 25.30 -23.00 -9.49
C GLN A 348 25.60 -22.58 -8.04
N GLN A 349 26.47 -21.61 -7.83
CA GLN A 349 26.72 -21.02 -6.52
C GLN A 349 25.77 -19.84 -6.28
N ALA A 350 25.43 -19.61 -5.01
CA ALA A 350 24.55 -18.53 -4.63
C ALA A 350 25.16 -17.14 -4.94
N ALA A 351 24.38 -16.30 -5.60
CA ALA A 351 24.80 -14.97 -6.03
C ALA A 351 23.66 -13.96 -5.89
N VAL A 352 23.98 -12.66 -5.84
CA VAL A 352 22.97 -11.59 -5.89
C VAL A 352 23.05 -10.89 -7.23
N SER A 353 22.00 -10.99 -8.04
CA SER A 353 21.84 -10.23 -9.28
C SER A 353 21.36 -8.83 -8.94
N ILE A 354 22.12 -7.82 -9.35
CA ILE A 354 21.82 -6.39 -9.15
C ILE A 354 21.54 -5.76 -10.51
N ASP A 355 20.44 -5.02 -10.57
CA ASP A 355 20.10 -4.13 -11.67
C ASP A 355 20.14 -2.67 -11.19
N LEU A 356 20.91 -1.85 -11.90
CA LEU A 356 21.02 -0.42 -11.70
C LEU A 356 20.21 0.34 -12.76
N ASN A 357 19.81 1.56 -12.42
CA ASN A 357 19.26 2.49 -13.41
C ASN A 357 20.35 2.98 -14.39
N GLY A 358 19.95 3.69 -15.44
CA GLY A 358 20.87 4.13 -16.52
C GLY A 358 22.08 4.92 -16.01
N ASP A 359 21.87 5.86 -15.09
CA ASP A 359 22.93 6.67 -14.49
C ASP A 359 23.86 5.84 -13.61
N GLY A 360 23.30 4.95 -12.78
CA GLY A 360 24.04 4.04 -11.93
C GLY A 360 24.94 3.10 -12.73
N GLY A 361 24.41 2.54 -13.83
CA GLY A 361 25.18 1.70 -14.75
C GLY A 361 26.35 2.44 -15.41
N ARG A 362 26.18 3.72 -15.77
CA ARG A 362 27.27 4.56 -16.32
C ARG A 362 28.36 4.82 -15.27
N LYS A 363 27.97 5.19 -14.05
CA LYS A 363 28.92 5.42 -12.93
C LYS A 363 29.71 4.17 -12.58
N MET A 364 29.05 3.02 -12.50
CA MET A 364 29.73 1.74 -12.24
C MET A 364 30.71 1.38 -13.35
N ARG A 365 30.32 1.59 -14.60
CA ARG A 365 31.17 1.31 -15.75
C ARG A 365 32.44 2.15 -15.70
N GLU A 366 32.31 3.45 -15.49
CA GLU A 366 33.45 4.37 -15.36
C GLU A 366 34.34 4.02 -14.16
N ALA A 367 33.74 3.67 -13.03
CA ALA A 367 34.49 3.34 -11.82
C ALA A 367 35.25 2.00 -11.91
N THR A 368 34.78 1.04 -12.71
CA THR A 368 35.33 -0.33 -12.80
C THR A 368 36.24 -0.55 -14.01
N ARG A 369 36.09 0.22 -15.09
CA ARG A 369 36.84 0.04 -16.36
C ARG A 369 38.35 -0.08 -16.19
N GLU A 370 38.95 0.76 -15.35
CA GLU A 370 40.40 0.78 -15.09
C GLU A 370 40.79 0.12 -13.76
N ARG A 371 39.84 -0.56 -13.11
CA ARG A 371 39.98 -1.12 -11.76
C ARG A 371 39.63 -2.62 -11.70
N VAL A 372 39.67 -3.30 -12.83
CA VAL A 372 39.54 -4.77 -12.88
C VAL A 372 40.68 -5.42 -12.07
N GLY A 373 40.34 -6.41 -11.25
CA GLY A 373 41.24 -7.05 -10.29
C GLY A 373 41.29 -6.39 -8.91
N LYS A 374 40.76 -5.16 -8.76
CA LYS A 374 40.72 -4.46 -7.47
C LYS A 374 39.53 -4.86 -6.62
N ARG A 375 39.62 -4.63 -5.31
CA ARG A 375 38.52 -4.92 -4.36
C ARG A 375 37.56 -3.74 -4.18
N MET A 376 36.28 -4.06 -4.03
CA MET A 376 35.18 -3.13 -3.79
C MET A 376 34.35 -3.62 -2.61
N ALA A 377 33.85 -2.68 -1.81
CA ALA A 377 33.03 -2.98 -0.64
C ALA A 377 31.66 -2.31 -0.74
N ILE A 378 30.66 -2.99 -0.18
CA ILE A 378 29.32 -2.45 0.06
C ILE A 378 29.20 -2.18 1.55
N VAL A 379 28.96 -0.92 1.90
CA VAL A 379 28.82 -0.45 3.28
C VAL A 379 27.37 -0.06 3.51
N LEU A 380 26.78 -0.61 4.56
CA LEU A 380 25.50 -0.23 5.10
C LEU A 380 25.73 0.75 6.25
N PHE A 381 25.11 1.91 6.20
CA PHE A 381 25.06 2.83 7.34
C PHE A 381 23.68 2.73 7.97
N GLU A 382 23.60 2.20 9.19
CA GLU A 382 22.37 2.18 9.98
C GLU A 382 22.53 3.09 11.20
N LYS A 383 21.68 4.11 11.32
CA LYS A 383 21.76 5.12 12.40
C LYS A 383 23.17 5.74 12.56
N GLY A 384 23.88 5.92 11.44
CA GLY A 384 25.24 6.46 11.42
C GLY A 384 26.35 5.48 11.81
N LYS A 385 26.02 4.20 12.08
CA LYS A 385 27.01 3.14 12.29
C LYS A 385 27.28 2.44 10.95
N PRO A 386 28.52 2.42 10.46
CA PRO A 386 28.87 1.70 9.26
C PRO A 386 29.07 0.21 9.54
N GLU A 387 28.53 -0.63 8.66
CA GLU A 387 28.72 -2.07 8.63
C GLU A 387 29.06 -2.48 7.20
N VAL A 388 30.19 -3.16 7.01
CA VAL A 388 30.59 -3.63 5.68
C VAL A 388 29.92 -4.97 5.41
N LEU A 389 28.97 -4.99 4.47
CA LEU A 389 28.16 -6.17 4.14
C LEU A 389 28.95 -7.18 3.30
N SER A 390 29.75 -6.70 2.36
CA SER A 390 30.49 -7.54 1.44
C SER A 390 31.72 -6.81 0.91
N VAL A 391 32.81 -7.57 0.74
CA VAL A 391 34.01 -7.14 0.04
C VAL A 391 34.25 -8.13 -1.08
N ALA A 392 34.21 -7.66 -2.33
CA ALA A 392 34.32 -8.49 -3.51
C ALA A 392 35.35 -7.94 -4.49
N THR A 393 35.97 -8.82 -5.27
CA THR A 393 36.91 -8.45 -6.31
C THR A 393 36.17 -8.13 -7.61
N ILE A 394 36.54 -7.04 -8.27
CA ILE A 394 36.01 -6.64 -9.57
C ILE A 394 36.60 -7.58 -10.63
N GLN A 395 35.79 -8.49 -11.17
CA GLN A 395 36.25 -9.46 -12.17
C GLN A 395 36.24 -8.93 -13.61
N GLN A 396 35.37 -7.95 -13.88
CA GLN A 396 35.18 -7.37 -15.21
C GLN A 396 34.60 -5.95 -15.11
N GLU A 397 34.57 -5.22 -16.23
CA GLU A 397 33.88 -3.94 -16.32
C GLU A 397 32.38 -4.13 -16.06
N LEU A 398 31.86 -3.48 -15.01
CA LEU A 398 30.48 -3.65 -14.55
C LEU A 398 29.58 -2.58 -15.17
N GLY A 399 28.56 -3.02 -15.91
CA GLY A 399 27.53 -2.14 -16.49
C GLY A 399 26.35 -1.91 -15.55
N SER A 400 25.15 -1.79 -16.13
CA SER A 400 23.89 -1.66 -15.37
C SER A 400 23.47 -2.95 -14.68
N ARG A 401 23.92 -4.11 -15.13
CA ARG A 401 23.59 -5.41 -14.54
C ARG A 401 24.85 -6.17 -14.19
N PHE A 402 24.94 -6.65 -12.96
CA PHE A 402 26.05 -7.46 -12.48
C PHE A 402 25.62 -8.40 -11.35
N GLN A 403 26.51 -9.33 -10.99
CA GLN A 403 26.29 -10.31 -9.93
C GLN A 403 27.35 -10.18 -8.84
N ILE A 404 26.94 -10.31 -7.58
CA ILE A 404 27.84 -10.49 -6.43
C ILE A 404 27.86 -11.98 -6.11
N THR A 405 29.04 -12.61 -6.26
CA THR A 405 29.26 -14.04 -6.02
C THR A 405 30.05 -14.26 -4.72
N GLY A 406 30.30 -15.52 -4.35
CA GLY A 406 31.12 -15.85 -3.16
C GLY A 406 30.41 -15.71 -1.82
N MET A 407 29.07 -15.65 -1.83
CA MET A 407 28.22 -15.52 -0.64
C MET A 407 28.17 -16.80 0.22
N GLY A 408 28.76 -17.90 -0.25
CA GLY A 408 28.73 -19.23 0.36
C GLY A 408 27.39 -19.94 0.18
N GLY A 409 26.30 -19.36 0.68
CA GLY A 409 24.95 -19.96 0.68
C GLY A 409 23.87 -19.07 0.08
N ALA A 410 22.78 -19.70 -0.38
CA ALA A 410 21.59 -19.03 -0.93
C ALA A 410 20.91 -18.09 0.10
N GLU A 411 21.12 -18.36 1.38
CA GLU A 411 20.61 -17.60 2.50
C GLU A 411 21.26 -16.23 2.63
N ASN A 412 22.60 -16.16 2.67
CA ASN A 412 23.35 -14.90 2.66
C ASN A 412 23.00 -14.08 1.42
N ALA A 413 22.84 -14.73 0.25
CA ALA A 413 22.42 -14.07 -0.98
C ALA A 413 21.03 -13.42 -0.85
N ASN A 414 20.08 -14.09 -0.21
CA ASN A 414 18.75 -13.54 0.05
C ASN A 414 18.79 -12.37 1.04
N GLU A 415 19.59 -12.47 2.09
CA GLU A 415 19.74 -11.41 3.10
C GLU A 415 20.37 -10.15 2.50
N LEU A 416 21.48 -10.29 1.78
CA LEU A 416 22.09 -9.16 1.08
C LEU A 416 21.12 -8.59 0.03
N ALA A 417 20.43 -9.44 -0.73
CA ALA A 417 19.43 -8.96 -1.69
C ALA A 417 18.29 -8.19 -1.00
N LEU A 418 17.85 -8.61 0.19
CA LEU A 418 16.86 -7.89 1.00
C LEU A 418 17.38 -6.52 1.43
N LEU A 419 18.57 -6.47 2.01
CA LEU A 419 19.20 -5.22 2.44
C LEU A 419 19.37 -4.26 1.26
N LEU A 420 19.82 -4.76 0.11
CA LEU A 420 19.99 -3.99 -1.13
C LEU A 420 18.64 -3.51 -1.72
N ARG A 421 17.57 -4.33 -1.65
CA ARG A 421 16.22 -3.94 -2.12
C ARG A 421 15.54 -2.92 -1.23
N SER A 422 15.84 -2.95 0.07
CA SER A 422 15.15 -2.14 1.08
C SER A 422 15.27 -0.64 0.83
N GLY A 423 16.18 -0.23 -0.06
CA GLY A 423 16.33 1.11 -0.60
C GLY A 423 16.76 2.12 0.46
N ALA A 424 17.55 3.11 0.05
CA ALA A 424 17.75 4.26 0.91
C ALA A 424 16.45 5.09 0.96
N LEU A 425 16.11 5.59 2.16
CA LEU A 425 15.15 6.67 2.26
C LEU A 425 15.78 7.92 1.63
N SER A 426 14.99 8.69 0.87
CA SER A 426 15.44 9.97 0.30
C SER A 426 15.85 10.95 1.40
N ALA A 427 15.15 10.91 2.54
CA ALA A 427 15.51 11.64 3.75
C ALA A 427 15.01 10.90 5.00
N PRO A 428 15.65 11.14 6.17
CA PRO A 428 15.15 10.66 7.46
C PRO A 428 13.71 11.10 7.71
N MET A 429 13.00 10.29 8.48
CA MET A 429 11.62 10.56 8.87
C MET A 429 11.44 10.38 10.36
N THR A 430 10.61 11.23 10.96
CA THR A 430 10.26 11.17 12.38
C THR A 430 8.78 10.85 12.52
N VAL A 431 8.43 10.05 13.53
CA VAL A 431 7.02 9.78 13.84
C VAL A 431 6.49 10.95 14.66
N ILE A 432 5.52 11.69 14.12
CA ILE A 432 4.82 12.79 14.81
C ILE A 432 3.66 12.25 15.63
N GLU A 433 2.97 11.24 15.11
CA GLU A 433 1.78 10.67 15.72
C GLU A 433 1.77 9.15 15.59
N GLU A 434 1.41 8.48 16.67
CA GLU A 434 1.31 7.03 16.77
C GLU A 434 -0.04 6.68 17.42
N ARG A 435 -0.87 5.91 16.73
CA ARG A 435 -2.13 5.36 17.28
C ARG A 435 -2.17 3.86 17.05
N THR A 436 -2.56 3.12 18.08
CA THR A 436 -2.71 1.67 18.01
C THR A 436 -4.15 1.33 18.34
N ILE A 437 -4.77 0.50 17.50
CA ILE A 437 -6.15 0.05 17.68
C ILE A 437 -6.13 -1.46 17.88
N GLY A 438 -6.70 -1.91 19.00
CA GLY A 438 -6.77 -3.32 19.34
C GLY A 438 -7.74 -4.08 18.41
N PRO A 439 -7.42 -5.33 17.99
CA PRO A 439 -8.31 -6.15 17.16
C PRO A 439 -9.70 -6.38 17.78
N GLN A 440 -9.79 -6.45 19.11
CA GLN A 440 -11.06 -6.64 19.82
C GLN A 440 -12.04 -5.47 19.61
N LEU A 441 -11.55 -4.22 19.66
CA LEU A 441 -12.36 -3.04 19.37
C LEU A 441 -12.87 -3.06 17.92
N GLY A 442 -12.01 -3.49 16.98
CA GLY A 442 -12.38 -3.65 15.59
C GLY A 442 -13.49 -4.69 15.37
N ALA A 443 -13.34 -5.88 15.96
CA ALA A 443 -14.35 -6.93 15.91
C ALA A 443 -15.70 -6.49 16.50
N GLU A 444 -15.68 -5.78 17.64
CA GLU A 444 -16.89 -5.23 18.25
C GLU A 444 -17.56 -4.18 17.35
N ASN A 445 -16.78 -3.31 16.71
CA ASN A 445 -17.29 -2.33 15.75
C ASN A 445 -17.91 -2.99 14.52
N ILE A 446 -17.30 -4.06 14.00
CA ILE A 446 -17.88 -4.84 12.89
C ILE A 446 -19.22 -5.44 13.31
N ALA A 447 -19.29 -6.09 14.49
CA ALA A 447 -20.51 -6.70 14.98
C ALA A 447 -21.64 -5.67 15.16
N LYS A 448 -21.35 -4.54 15.82
CA LYS A 448 -22.32 -3.45 15.99
C LYS A 448 -22.77 -2.85 14.66
N GLY A 449 -21.84 -2.66 13.72
CA GLY A 449 -22.13 -2.15 12.38
C GLY A 449 -23.02 -3.07 11.56
N PHE A 450 -22.73 -4.38 11.60
CA PHE A 450 -23.56 -5.41 10.96
C PHE A 450 -24.96 -5.46 11.58
N HIS A 451 -25.07 -5.52 12.91
CA HIS A 451 -26.35 -5.52 13.61
C HIS A 451 -27.17 -4.26 13.35
N SER A 452 -26.54 -3.08 13.34
CA SER A 452 -27.22 -1.81 13.03
C SER A 452 -27.81 -1.81 11.61
N THR A 453 -27.03 -2.26 10.63
CA THR A 453 -27.49 -2.35 9.23
C THR A 453 -28.59 -3.39 9.07
N LEU A 454 -28.48 -4.53 9.76
CA LEU A 454 -29.49 -5.60 9.74
C LEU A 454 -30.81 -5.16 10.36
N TYR A 455 -30.79 -4.57 11.55
CA TYR A 455 -32.00 -4.07 12.21
C TYR A 455 -32.64 -2.93 11.40
N GLY A 456 -31.83 -2.03 10.83
CA GLY A 456 -32.30 -1.00 9.91
C GLY A 456 -32.98 -1.58 8.68
N PHE A 457 -32.37 -2.60 8.05
CA PHE A 457 -32.96 -3.31 6.91
C PHE A 457 -34.31 -3.95 7.27
N ILE A 458 -34.39 -4.66 8.40
CA ILE A 458 -35.62 -5.31 8.85
C ILE A 458 -36.72 -4.28 9.11
N ALA A 459 -36.41 -3.19 9.82
CA ALA A 459 -37.38 -2.13 10.11
C ALA A 459 -37.93 -1.48 8.83
N ILE A 460 -37.05 -1.15 7.87
CA ILE A 460 -37.45 -0.61 6.57
C ILE A 460 -38.28 -1.64 5.80
N ALA A 461 -37.89 -2.92 5.81
CA ALA A 461 -38.60 -3.97 5.12
C ALA A 461 -40.03 -4.17 5.66
N VAL A 462 -40.18 -4.23 6.99
CA VAL A 462 -41.49 -4.31 7.65
C VAL A 462 -42.35 -3.11 7.29
N PHE A 463 -41.80 -1.90 7.38
CA PHE A 463 -42.54 -0.67 7.02
C PHE A 463 -42.99 -0.68 5.56
N MET A 464 -42.10 -1.02 4.63
CA MET A 464 -42.41 -1.05 3.19
C MET A 464 -43.47 -2.09 2.87
N ILE A 465 -43.38 -3.29 3.44
CA ILE A 465 -44.37 -4.35 3.23
C ILE A 465 -45.71 -3.97 3.87
N ALA A 466 -45.71 -3.38 5.07
CA ALA A 466 -46.95 -2.96 5.72
C ALA A 466 -47.66 -1.82 4.94
N TYR A 467 -46.90 -0.84 4.43
CA TYR A 467 -47.46 0.34 3.78
C TYR A 467 -47.80 0.11 2.30
N TYR A 468 -46.93 -0.59 1.54
CA TYR A 468 -47.09 -0.83 0.10
C TYR A 468 -47.53 -2.26 -0.25
N MET A 469 -47.76 -3.14 0.73
CA MET A 469 -48.11 -4.55 0.52
C MET A 469 -47.14 -5.26 -0.44
N LEU A 470 -47.64 -5.84 -1.54
CA LEU A 470 -46.83 -6.61 -2.48
C LEU A 470 -45.79 -5.75 -3.21
N PHE A 471 -46.13 -4.49 -3.54
CA PHE A 471 -45.14 -3.55 -4.08
C PHE A 471 -44.04 -3.24 -3.07
N GLY A 472 -44.38 -3.25 -1.77
CA GLY A 472 -43.40 -3.18 -0.69
C GLY A 472 -42.42 -4.34 -0.73
N ALA A 473 -42.91 -5.57 -0.93
CA ALA A 473 -42.05 -6.75 -1.05
C ALA A 473 -41.10 -6.66 -2.28
N PHE A 474 -41.57 -6.11 -3.41
CA PHE A 474 -40.71 -5.87 -4.57
C PHE A 474 -39.63 -4.82 -4.30
N SER A 475 -39.97 -3.74 -3.60
CA SER A 475 -39.01 -2.72 -3.17
C SER A 475 -37.96 -3.31 -2.21
N VAL A 476 -38.35 -4.18 -1.29
CA VAL A 476 -37.42 -4.86 -0.38
C VAL A 476 -36.48 -5.81 -1.12
N LEU A 477 -36.97 -6.54 -2.13
CA LEU A 477 -36.14 -7.42 -2.95
C LEU A 477 -35.13 -6.62 -3.79
N ALA A 478 -35.53 -5.46 -4.32
CA ALA A 478 -34.61 -4.52 -4.96
C ALA A 478 -33.57 -3.99 -3.93
N LEU A 479 -34.00 -3.64 -2.72
CA LEU A 479 -33.08 -3.18 -1.68
C LEU A 479 -32.06 -4.26 -1.29
N ALA A 480 -32.48 -5.51 -1.14
CA ALA A 480 -31.59 -6.65 -0.87
C ALA A 480 -30.59 -6.87 -2.02
N THR A 481 -31.05 -6.76 -3.26
CA THR A 481 -30.19 -6.83 -4.45
C THR A 481 -29.16 -5.70 -4.47
N ASN A 482 -29.55 -4.48 -4.06
CA ASN A 482 -28.63 -3.35 -3.95
C ASN A 482 -27.51 -3.65 -2.95
N LEU A 483 -27.85 -4.13 -1.74
CA LEU A 483 -26.85 -4.45 -0.72
C LEU A 483 -25.89 -5.57 -1.17
N LEU A 484 -26.43 -6.62 -1.81
CA LEU A 484 -25.63 -7.72 -2.36
C LEU A 484 -24.66 -7.22 -3.44
N LEU A 485 -25.11 -6.36 -4.37
CA LEU A 485 -24.26 -5.81 -5.41
C LEU A 485 -23.21 -4.84 -4.84
N LEU A 486 -23.56 -4.05 -3.83
CA LEU A 486 -22.63 -3.13 -3.17
C LEU A 486 -21.49 -3.90 -2.50
N VAL A 487 -21.79 -4.93 -1.71
CA VAL A 487 -20.77 -5.77 -1.06
C VAL A 487 -19.94 -6.52 -2.11
N GLY A 488 -20.58 -7.05 -3.16
CA GLY A 488 -19.89 -7.69 -4.27
C GLY A 488 -18.92 -6.76 -5.00
N LEU A 489 -19.29 -5.51 -5.24
CA LEU A 489 -18.42 -4.52 -5.88
C LEU A 489 -17.26 -4.07 -4.97
N LEU A 490 -17.51 -3.88 -3.67
CA LEU A 490 -16.46 -3.53 -2.71
C LEU A 490 -15.40 -4.65 -2.64
N SER A 491 -15.86 -5.90 -2.65
CA SER A 491 -15.03 -7.09 -2.77
C SER A 491 -14.29 -7.14 -4.11
N MET A 492 -14.95 -6.89 -5.23
CA MET A 492 -14.31 -6.95 -6.55
C MET A 492 -13.22 -5.88 -6.74
N ILE A 493 -13.45 -4.65 -6.26
CA ILE A 493 -12.52 -3.52 -6.42
C ILE A 493 -11.44 -3.52 -5.31
N GLN A 494 -11.59 -4.36 -4.28
CA GLN A 494 -10.64 -4.48 -3.16
C GLN A 494 -10.40 -3.14 -2.46
N VAL A 495 -11.49 -2.41 -2.22
CA VAL A 495 -11.44 -1.14 -1.47
C VAL A 495 -11.45 -1.44 0.03
N THR A 496 -10.55 -0.79 0.76
CA THR A 496 -10.50 -0.90 2.22
C THR A 496 -11.76 -0.32 2.88
N LEU A 497 -12.55 -1.17 3.52
CA LEU A 497 -13.72 -0.83 4.31
C LEU A 497 -13.30 -0.32 5.69
N THR A 498 -13.73 0.88 6.06
CA THR A 498 -13.49 1.50 7.38
C THR A 498 -14.78 1.61 8.17
N LEU A 499 -14.72 2.05 9.43
CA LEU A 499 -15.93 2.29 10.24
C LEU A 499 -16.86 3.35 9.61
N PRO A 500 -16.35 4.50 9.12
CA PRO A 500 -17.16 5.39 8.28
C PRO A 500 -17.69 4.71 7.01
N GLY A 501 -16.92 3.82 6.39
CA GLY A 501 -17.39 3.01 5.27
C GLY A 501 -18.63 2.18 5.61
N ILE A 502 -18.69 1.54 6.78
CA ILE A 502 -19.90 0.83 7.25
C ILE A 502 -21.06 1.81 7.43
N ALA A 503 -20.83 3.00 7.98
CA ALA A 503 -21.86 4.03 8.09
C ALA A 503 -22.38 4.48 6.70
N ALA A 504 -21.52 4.55 5.69
CA ALA A 504 -21.92 4.80 4.31
C ALA A 504 -22.81 3.68 3.74
N ILE A 505 -22.59 2.40 4.10
CA ILE A 505 -23.50 1.31 3.71
C ILE A 505 -24.89 1.53 4.31
N ALA A 506 -24.98 1.86 5.59
CA ALA A 506 -26.25 2.16 6.25
C ALA A 506 -26.95 3.39 5.64
N LEU A 507 -26.19 4.45 5.33
CA LEU A 507 -26.70 5.63 4.63
C LEU A 507 -27.20 5.29 3.22
N ALA A 508 -26.41 4.52 2.46
CA ALA A 508 -26.77 4.07 1.11
C ALA A 508 -28.05 3.23 1.13
N LEU A 509 -28.24 2.39 2.16
CA LEU A 509 -29.47 1.65 2.37
C LEU A 509 -30.67 2.58 2.57
N GLY A 510 -30.52 3.61 3.41
CA GLY A 510 -31.55 4.61 3.67
C GLY A 510 -31.91 5.44 2.43
N MET A 511 -30.93 5.84 1.62
CA MET A 511 -31.21 6.58 0.37
C MET A 511 -31.76 5.67 -0.72
N ALA A 512 -31.36 4.40 -0.77
CA ALA A 512 -31.81 3.47 -1.81
C ALA A 512 -33.31 3.14 -1.73
N ILE A 513 -33.93 3.26 -0.55
CA ILE A 513 -35.38 3.06 -0.43
C ILE A 513 -36.16 4.24 -1.00
N ASP A 514 -35.60 5.47 -1.00
CA ASP A 514 -36.28 6.68 -1.46
C ASP A 514 -36.69 6.57 -2.94
N ALA A 515 -35.80 6.05 -3.78
CA ALA A 515 -36.09 5.78 -5.19
C ALA A 515 -37.27 4.80 -5.36
N ASN A 516 -37.36 3.77 -4.51
CA ASN A 516 -38.45 2.80 -4.54
C ASN A 516 -39.78 3.41 -4.03
N VAL A 517 -39.72 4.26 -3.01
CA VAL A 517 -40.87 5.02 -2.50
C VAL A 517 -41.42 5.93 -3.58
N LEU A 518 -40.56 6.69 -4.27
CA LEU A 518 -40.97 7.60 -5.34
C LEU A 518 -41.67 6.86 -6.49
N ILE A 519 -41.15 5.70 -6.89
CA ILE A 519 -41.78 4.85 -7.93
C ILE A 519 -43.17 4.42 -7.46
N ASN A 520 -43.30 3.91 -6.24
CA ASN A 520 -44.58 3.41 -5.74
C ASN A 520 -45.61 4.53 -5.60
N GLU A 521 -45.22 5.71 -5.11
CA GLU A 521 -46.12 6.86 -5.05
C GLU A 521 -46.52 7.37 -6.42
N ARG A 522 -45.58 7.42 -7.39
CA ARG A 522 -45.93 7.80 -8.76
C ARG A 522 -46.92 6.83 -9.38
N ILE A 523 -46.76 5.52 -9.15
CA ILE A 523 -47.74 4.52 -9.59
C ILE A 523 -49.10 4.78 -8.92
N ARG A 524 -49.16 5.09 -7.62
CA ARG A 524 -50.42 5.44 -6.95
C ARG A 524 -51.06 6.70 -7.52
N GLU A 525 -50.28 7.71 -7.84
CA GLU A 525 -50.76 8.95 -8.47
C GLU A 525 -51.41 8.67 -9.83
N GLU A 526 -50.79 7.84 -10.68
CA GLU A 526 -51.37 7.43 -11.96
C GLU A 526 -52.66 6.61 -11.78
N LEU A 527 -52.74 5.77 -10.75
CA LEU A 527 -53.97 5.03 -10.43
C LEU A 527 -55.10 5.98 -9.98
N ARG A 528 -54.77 7.01 -9.19
CA ARG A 528 -55.75 8.06 -8.79
C ARG A 528 -56.23 8.86 -10.00
N ALA A 529 -55.37 9.06 -10.99
CA ALA A 529 -55.73 9.72 -12.25
C ALA A 529 -56.60 8.83 -13.18
N GLY A 530 -56.97 7.62 -12.76
CA GLY A 530 -57.85 6.72 -13.51
C GLY A 530 -57.14 5.86 -14.56
N ASN A 531 -55.81 5.85 -14.59
CA ASN A 531 -55.07 5.01 -15.53
C ASN A 531 -55.21 3.52 -15.19
N THR A 532 -55.26 2.68 -16.23
CA THR A 532 -55.30 1.22 -16.03
C THR A 532 -54.08 0.75 -15.23
N PRO A 533 -54.18 -0.32 -14.42
CA PRO A 533 -53.06 -0.87 -13.65
C PRO A 533 -51.74 -1.04 -14.41
N GLN A 534 -51.83 -1.50 -15.67
CA GLN A 534 -50.65 -1.69 -16.53
C GLN A 534 -50.07 -0.38 -17.04
N ALA A 535 -50.92 0.58 -17.38
CA ALA A 535 -50.49 1.91 -17.81
C ALA A 535 -49.87 2.69 -16.65
N ALA A 536 -50.46 2.60 -15.44
CA ALA A 536 -49.96 3.22 -14.23
C ALA A 536 -48.57 2.72 -13.84
N ILE A 537 -48.29 1.41 -13.98
CA ILE A 537 -46.94 0.86 -13.75
C ILE A 537 -45.94 1.46 -14.75
N SER A 538 -46.24 1.46 -16.06
CA SER A 538 -45.31 2.00 -17.05
C SER A 538 -45.05 3.49 -16.84
N ALA A 539 -46.12 4.28 -16.72
CA ALA A 539 -46.04 5.72 -16.52
C ALA A 539 -45.34 6.08 -15.20
N GLY A 540 -45.56 5.29 -14.14
CA GLY A 540 -44.90 5.46 -12.86
C GLY A 540 -43.37 5.33 -12.96
N PHE A 541 -42.88 4.25 -13.57
CA PHE A 541 -41.43 4.06 -13.77
C PHE A 541 -40.83 5.09 -14.74
N ASP A 542 -41.53 5.43 -15.82
CA ASP A 542 -41.01 6.34 -16.84
C ASP A 542 -40.92 7.79 -16.31
N ARG A 543 -41.89 8.23 -15.48
CA ARG A 543 -41.88 9.56 -14.85
C ARG A 543 -40.95 9.65 -13.63
N ALA A 544 -40.88 8.59 -12.81
CA ALA A 544 -40.00 8.59 -11.64
C ALA A 544 -38.50 8.58 -12.01
N TRP A 545 -38.13 8.05 -13.19
CA TRP A 545 -36.74 7.95 -13.63
C TRP A 545 -35.98 9.28 -13.59
N ALA A 546 -36.59 10.36 -14.11
CA ALA A 546 -35.92 11.66 -14.18
C ALA A 546 -35.60 12.22 -12.79
N THR A 547 -36.54 12.13 -11.85
CA THR A 547 -36.36 12.59 -10.47
C THR A 547 -35.37 11.73 -9.69
N ILE A 548 -35.39 10.40 -9.90
CA ILE A 548 -34.42 9.49 -9.28
C ILE A 548 -33.00 9.78 -9.78
N LEU A 549 -32.85 10.00 -11.09
CA LEU A 549 -31.57 10.35 -11.69
C LEU A 549 -31.05 11.68 -11.12
N ASP A 550 -31.90 12.71 -11.06
CA ASP A 550 -31.52 14.04 -10.56
C ASP A 550 -31.05 14.02 -9.09
N SER A 551 -31.82 13.35 -8.21
CA SER A 551 -31.48 13.20 -6.79
C SER A 551 -30.17 12.41 -6.58
N ASN A 552 -29.98 11.30 -7.32
CA ASN A 552 -28.76 10.48 -7.22
C ASN A 552 -27.54 11.16 -7.86
N VAL A 553 -27.68 11.91 -8.94
CA VAL A 553 -26.57 12.66 -9.55
C VAL A 553 -26.10 13.76 -8.61
N THR A 554 -27.02 14.47 -7.96
CA THR A 554 -26.68 15.51 -6.99
C THR A 554 -25.87 14.95 -5.81
N THR A 555 -26.30 13.80 -5.26
CA THR A 555 -25.56 13.13 -4.17
C THR A 555 -24.24 12.53 -4.66
N LEU A 556 -24.19 12.02 -5.90
CA LEU A 556 -22.96 11.52 -6.51
C LEU A 556 -21.91 12.62 -6.68
N ILE A 557 -22.29 13.86 -7.02
CA ILE A 557 -21.36 14.99 -7.13
C ILE A 557 -20.67 15.25 -5.77
N VAL A 558 -21.43 15.21 -4.67
CA VAL A 558 -20.87 15.34 -3.31
C VAL A 558 -19.92 14.17 -3.02
N GLY A 559 -20.32 12.95 -3.36
CA GLY A 559 -19.46 11.76 -3.21
C GLY A 559 -18.15 11.88 -3.99
N LEU A 560 -18.19 12.37 -5.24
CA LEU A 560 -17.00 12.59 -6.07
C LEU A 560 -16.10 13.71 -5.51
N ALA A 561 -16.67 14.78 -4.96
CA ALA A 561 -15.90 15.81 -4.28
C ALA A 561 -15.18 15.25 -3.04
N LEU A 562 -15.87 14.45 -2.23
CA LEU A 562 -15.25 13.75 -1.08
C LEU A 562 -14.20 12.74 -1.53
N LEU A 563 -14.34 12.10 -2.69
CA LEU A 563 -13.34 11.20 -3.24
C LEU A 563 -12.07 11.94 -3.71
N ALA A 564 -12.23 13.12 -4.30
CA ALA A 564 -11.13 13.93 -4.83
C ALA A 564 -10.36 14.66 -3.72
N PHE A 565 -11.04 15.19 -2.71
CA PHE A 565 -10.45 16.04 -1.67
C PHE A 565 -10.38 15.36 -0.29
N GLY A 566 -11.11 14.26 -0.08
CA GLY A 566 -11.07 13.52 1.18
C GLY A 566 -9.79 12.71 1.33
N SER A 567 -9.38 12.52 2.59
CA SER A 567 -8.22 11.70 2.95
C SER A 567 -8.61 10.62 3.97
N GLY A 568 -7.84 9.54 4.01
CA GLY A 568 -8.00 8.46 4.98
C GLY A 568 -9.45 7.90 5.03
N PRO A 569 -10.09 7.85 6.21
CA PRO A 569 -11.43 7.29 6.37
C PRO A 569 -12.54 7.99 5.58
N VAL A 570 -12.44 9.30 5.34
CA VAL A 570 -13.45 10.07 4.59
C VAL A 570 -13.46 9.65 3.11
N ARG A 571 -12.28 9.37 2.55
CA ARG A 571 -12.17 8.84 1.19
C ARG A 571 -12.78 7.45 1.08
N GLY A 572 -12.58 6.59 2.09
CA GLY A 572 -13.24 5.29 2.18
C GLY A 572 -14.76 5.38 2.21
N PHE A 573 -15.30 6.29 3.04
CA PHE A 573 -16.74 6.62 3.05
C PHE A 573 -17.25 7.04 1.67
N ALA A 574 -16.51 7.92 0.97
CA ALA A 574 -16.88 8.43 -0.34
C ALA A 574 -16.99 7.32 -1.40
N VAL A 575 -16.04 6.37 -1.42
CA VAL A 575 -16.08 5.24 -2.36
C VAL A 575 -17.34 4.39 -2.15
N VAL A 576 -17.63 4.02 -0.89
CA VAL A 576 -18.83 3.23 -0.56
C VAL A 576 -20.09 3.99 -0.94
N HIS A 577 -20.15 5.30 -0.67
CA HIS A 577 -21.29 6.14 -1.02
C HIS A 577 -21.53 6.21 -2.54
N CYS A 578 -20.48 6.47 -3.33
CA CYS A 578 -20.58 6.50 -4.80
C CYS A 578 -21.02 5.15 -5.37
N LEU A 579 -20.42 4.04 -4.91
CA LEU A 579 -20.80 2.70 -5.36
C LEU A 579 -22.24 2.37 -4.95
N GLY A 580 -22.65 2.73 -3.73
CA GLY A 580 -24.00 2.52 -3.22
C GLY A 580 -25.06 3.26 -4.02
N ILE A 581 -24.78 4.47 -4.50
CA ILE A 581 -25.66 5.22 -5.40
C ILE A 581 -25.79 4.50 -6.75
N LEU A 582 -24.67 4.07 -7.35
CA LEU A 582 -24.67 3.39 -8.64
C LEU A 582 -25.44 2.06 -8.59
N THR A 583 -25.20 1.23 -7.56
CA THR A 583 -25.93 -0.03 -7.38
C THR A 583 -27.40 0.20 -7.04
N SER A 584 -27.70 1.27 -6.31
CA SER A 584 -29.07 1.67 -5.97
C SER A 584 -29.87 2.05 -7.21
N MET A 585 -29.30 2.85 -8.11
CA MET A 585 -29.96 3.22 -9.37
C MET A 585 -30.25 1.99 -10.25
N PHE A 586 -29.29 1.07 -10.35
CA PHE A 586 -29.50 -0.18 -11.07
C PHE A 586 -30.60 -1.02 -10.43
N SER A 587 -30.59 -1.18 -9.11
CA SER A 587 -31.57 -2.03 -8.44
C SER A 587 -32.98 -1.45 -8.40
N SER A 588 -33.11 -0.18 -8.01
CA SER A 588 -34.41 0.51 -7.86
C SER A 588 -35.15 0.68 -9.19
N VAL A 589 -34.43 0.83 -10.31
CA VAL A 589 -35.06 1.08 -11.62
C VAL A 589 -35.06 -0.17 -12.49
N PHE A 590 -33.93 -0.86 -12.60
CA PHE A 590 -33.81 -2.00 -13.51
C PHE A 590 -34.37 -3.28 -12.89
N VAL A 591 -33.93 -3.63 -11.68
CA VAL A 591 -34.33 -4.87 -10.99
C VAL A 591 -35.79 -4.77 -10.53
N SER A 592 -36.18 -3.69 -9.85
CA SER A 592 -37.56 -3.46 -9.40
C SER A 592 -38.57 -3.54 -10.55
N ARG A 593 -38.31 -2.87 -11.68
CA ARG A 593 -39.18 -2.94 -12.87
C ARG A 593 -39.24 -4.36 -13.45
N GLY A 594 -38.12 -5.08 -13.46
CA GLY A 594 -38.05 -6.47 -13.90
C GLY A 594 -38.92 -7.40 -13.05
N VAL A 595 -38.87 -7.24 -11.74
CA VAL A 595 -39.65 -8.03 -10.75
C VAL A 595 -41.15 -7.73 -10.87
N VAL A 596 -41.52 -6.45 -10.90
CA VAL A 596 -42.92 -6.02 -11.09
C VAL A 596 -43.49 -6.57 -12.41
N ASN A 597 -42.73 -6.48 -13.50
CA ASN A 597 -43.15 -7.00 -14.81
C ASN A 597 -43.20 -8.53 -14.87
N LEU A 598 -42.36 -9.23 -14.11
CA LEU A 598 -42.41 -10.68 -14.02
C LEU A 598 -43.73 -11.15 -13.40
N TRP A 599 -44.20 -10.45 -12.36
CA TRP A 599 -45.43 -10.78 -11.64
C TRP A 599 -46.69 -10.28 -12.34
N TYR A 600 -46.72 -9.00 -12.72
CA TYR A 600 -47.92 -8.34 -13.25
C TYR A 600 -47.94 -8.26 -14.79
N GLY A 601 -46.79 -8.24 -15.47
CA GLY A 601 -46.73 -8.03 -16.94
C GLY A 601 -47.37 -9.14 -17.78
N ARG A 602 -47.60 -10.33 -17.21
CA ARG A 602 -48.23 -11.47 -17.90
C ARG A 602 -49.77 -11.50 -17.79
N LYS A 603 -50.39 -10.69 -16.91
CA LYS A 603 -51.84 -10.71 -16.69
C LYS A 603 -52.55 -9.67 -17.56
N LYS A 604 -53.26 -10.13 -18.60
CA LYS A 604 -53.96 -9.27 -19.58
C LYS A 604 -55.16 -8.47 -19.02
N LYS A 605 -55.82 -8.95 -17.95
CA LYS A 605 -56.99 -8.31 -17.32
C LYS A 605 -56.72 -8.01 -15.84
N LEU A 606 -55.74 -7.16 -15.56
CA LEU A 606 -55.47 -6.70 -14.21
C LEU A 606 -56.45 -5.61 -13.81
N THR A 607 -57.28 -5.91 -12.81
CA THR A 607 -58.29 -4.99 -12.25
C THR A 607 -57.80 -4.29 -10.98
N THR A 608 -56.91 -4.89 -10.20
CA THR A 608 -56.39 -4.34 -8.95
C THR A 608 -54.88 -4.52 -8.79
N LEU A 609 -54.24 -3.56 -8.11
CA LEU A 609 -52.84 -3.62 -7.69
C LEU A 609 -52.76 -3.63 -6.17
N SER A 610 -51.86 -4.46 -5.63
CA SER A 610 -51.60 -4.52 -4.18
C SER A 610 -50.49 -3.52 -3.83
N ILE A 611 -50.84 -2.23 -3.79
CA ILE A 611 -49.91 -1.09 -3.57
C ILE A 611 -50.31 -0.21 -2.37
N GLY A 612 -51.04 -0.76 -1.40
CA GLY A 612 -51.59 0.00 -0.28
C GLY A 612 -52.89 0.75 -0.62
N THR A 613 -53.28 1.70 0.23
CA THR A 613 -54.46 2.54 0.05
C THR A 613 -54.23 3.61 -1.01
N VAL A 614 -55.02 3.58 -2.08
CA VAL A 614 -55.04 4.61 -3.11
C VAL A 614 -56.09 5.65 -2.72
N TRP A 615 -55.67 6.76 -2.11
CA TRP A 615 -56.59 7.82 -1.67
C TRP A 615 -57.05 8.67 -2.85
N VAL A 616 -58.35 8.69 -3.13
CA VAL A 616 -58.95 9.52 -4.17
C VAL A 616 -59.67 10.69 -3.49
N PRO A 617 -59.27 11.95 -3.71
CA PRO A 617 -59.96 13.09 -3.13
C PRO A 617 -61.43 13.11 -3.58
N GLY A 618 -62.36 13.23 -2.63
CA GLY A 618 -63.80 13.38 -2.92
C GLY A 618 -64.62 12.08 -2.99
N ILE A 619 -64.00 10.91 -2.79
CA ILE A 619 -64.72 9.64 -2.60
C ILE A 619 -64.44 9.19 -1.17
N SER A 620 -65.30 9.57 -0.21
CA SER A 620 -65.32 8.86 1.07
C SER A 620 -65.82 7.43 0.83
N LYS A 621 -65.27 6.48 1.57
CA LYS A 621 -65.85 5.13 1.61
C LYS A 621 -67.30 5.16 2.04
#